data_AF-A0A376L3M3-F1
#
_entry.id   AF-A0A376L3M3-F1
#
_cell.length_a   1.000
_cell.length_b   1.000
_cell.length_c   1.000
_cell.angle_alpha   90.00
_cell.angle_beta   90.00
_cell.angle_gamma   90.00
#
_symmetry.space_group_name_H-M   'P 1'
#
loop_
_entity.id
_entity.type
_entity.pdbx_description
1 polymer ?
#
loop_
_entity_poly.entity_id
_entity_poly.type
_entity_poly.pdbx_seq_one_letter_code
_entity_poly.pdbx_strand_id
1 'polypeptide(L)' 'MLENGYLPVVSSIGVTDEGQLMNVNADQAATALAATLGADLILLSDVSGILDGKGQRIAEMTAAKAEQLIEQGIIT' A
#
# COMPACT_ATOMS: atom_id res chain seq x y z
N MET A 1 1.21 18.64 13.55
CA MET A 1 1.42 17.41 14.35
C MET A 1 2.85 16.93 14.24
N LEU A 2 3.33 16.61 13.03
CA LEU A 2 4.72 16.18 12.80
C LEU A 2 5.75 17.21 13.28
N GLU A 3 5.57 18.50 12.94
CA GLU A 3 6.44 19.59 13.42
C GLU A 3 6.44 19.75 14.95
N ASN A 4 5.39 19.29 15.62
CA ASN A 4 5.26 19.31 17.08
C ASN A 4 5.76 18.00 17.72
N GLY A 5 6.39 17.10 16.96
CA GLY A 5 6.99 15.86 17.46
C GLY A 5 5.99 14.73 17.74
N TYR A 6 4.75 14.81 17.25
CA TYR A 6 3.78 13.72 17.40
C TYR A 6 3.99 12.62 16.36
N LEU A 7 3.64 11.39 16.73
CA LEU A 7 3.49 10.25 15.83
C LEU A 7 2.00 10.06 15.48
N PRO A 8 1.53 10.48 14.29
CA PRO A 8 0.14 10.31 13.91
C PRO A 8 -0.16 8.83 13.63
N VAL A 9 -1.20 8.30 14.26
CA VAL A 9 -1.76 6.97 13.96
C VAL A 9 -3.13 7.18 13.32
N VAL A 10 -3.26 6.80 12.05
CA VAL A 10 -4.42 7.12 11.21
C VAL A 10 -5.11 5.82 10.80
N SER A 11 -6.44 5.74 10.95
CA SER A 11 -7.25 4.62 10.45
C SER A 11 -7.67 4.85 8.99
N SER A 12 -8.08 3.78 8.28
CA SER A 12 -8.55 3.86 6.90
C SER A 12 -10.06 4.09 6.76
N ILE A 13 -10.67 4.77 7.73
CA ILE A 13 -12.07 5.19 7.63
C ILE A 13 -12.13 6.57 6.96
N GLY A 14 -12.87 6.67 5.87
CA GLY A 14 -13.10 7.91 5.14
C GLY A 14 -14.48 8.50 5.41
N VAL A 15 -14.69 9.71 4.89
CA VAL A 15 -16.01 10.37 4.84
C VAL A 15 -16.17 11.05 3.49
N THR A 16 -17.36 10.96 2.88
CA THR A 16 -17.68 11.72 1.66
C THR A 16 -18.04 13.16 1.97
N ASP A 17 -18.11 14.03 0.96
CA ASP A 17 -18.51 15.43 1.14
C ASP A 17 -19.96 15.56 1.68
N GLU A 18 -20.81 14.56 1.43
CA GLU A 18 -22.17 14.46 1.97
C GLU A 18 -22.23 13.87 3.39
N GLY A 19 -21.08 13.55 4.00
CA GLY A 19 -20.99 13.06 5.37
C GLY A 19 -21.17 11.55 5.54
N GLN A 20 -21.09 10.76 4.47
CA GLN A 20 -21.21 9.30 4.56
C GLN A 20 -19.88 8.66 4.93
N LEU A 21 -19.87 7.76 5.93
CA LEU A 21 -18.68 7.01 6.31
C LEU A 21 -18.33 5.95 5.26
N MET A 22 -17.04 5.84 4.96
CA MET A 22 -16.50 4.92 3.97
C MET A 22 -15.47 3.98 4.58
N ASN A 23 -15.53 2.71 4.23
CA ASN A 23 -14.50 1.73 4.54
C ASN A 23 -13.48 1.68 3.39
N VAL A 24 -12.36 2.39 3.54
CA VAL A 24 -11.33 2.47 2.49
C VAL A 24 -10.29 1.37 2.73
N ASN A 25 -9.82 0.76 1.64
CA ASN A 25 -8.69 -0.16 1.72
C ASN A 25 -7.46 0.57 2.30
N ALA A 26 -6.78 -0.07 3.26
CA ALA A 26 -5.70 0.57 4.01
C ALA A 26 -4.47 0.90 3.14
N ASP A 27 -4.12 0.04 2.18
CA ASP A 27 -2.99 0.28 1.27
C ASP A 27 -3.27 1.48 0.37
N GLN A 28 -4.50 1.60 -0.13
CA GLN A 28 -4.94 2.75 -0.93
C GLN A 28 -4.94 4.05 -0.10
N ALA A 29 -5.46 4.00 1.13
CA ALA A 29 -5.47 5.15 2.03
C ALA A 29 -4.04 5.60 2.37
N ALA A 30 -3.15 4.65 2.69
CA ALA A 30 -1.75 4.92 2.99
C ALA A 30 -1.01 5.49 1.78
N THR A 31 -1.27 4.96 0.58
CA THR A 31 -0.70 5.49 -0.68
C THR A 31 -1.14 6.93 -0.94
N ALA A 32 -2.44 7.23 -0.78
CA ALA A 32 -2.96 8.59 -0.94
C ALA A 32 -2.35 9.56 0.09
N LEU A 33 -2.19 9.13 1.35
CA LEU A 33 -1.57 9.94 2.39
C LEU A 33 -0.08 10.18 2.11
N ALA A 34 0.67 9.15 1.71
CA ALA A 34 2.08 9.26 1.34
C ALA A 34 2.28 10.23 0.16
N ALA A 35 1.44 10.13 -0.88
CA ALA A 35 1.46 11.05 -2.02
C ALA A 35 1.16 12.50 -1.59
N THR A 36 0.20 12.70 -0.68
CA THR A 36 -0.19 14.03 -0.17
C THR A 36 0.92 14.66 0.66
N LEU A 37 1.65 13.85 1.43
CA LEU A 37 2.73 14.32 2.30
C LEU A 37 4.10 14.34 1.62
N GLY A 38 4.23 13.76 0.42
CA GLY A 38 5.53 13.53 -0.22
C GLY A 38 6.42 12.58 0.61
N ALA A 39 5.81 11.60 1.27
CA ALA A 39 6.49 10.68 2.19
C ALA A 39 6.85 9.35 1.50
N ASP A 40 7.89 8.70 2.02
CA ASP A 40 8.15 7.30 1.71
C ASP A 40 7.04 6.41 2.28
N LEU A 41 6.72 5.32 1.59
CA LEU A 41 5.67 4.38 1.97
C LEU A 41 6.25 2.97 2.16
N ILE A 42 5.92 2.35 3.29
CA ILE A 42 6.21 0.95 3.58
C ILE A 42 4.87 0.25 3.86
N LEU A 43 4.55 -0.76 3.05
CA LEU A 43 3.41 -1.65 3.28
C LEU A 43 3.91 -2.88 4.04
N LEU A 44 3.36 -3.11 5.24
CA LEU A 44 3.73 -4.23 6.09
C LEU A 44 2.63 -5.30 6.02
N SER A 45 3.00 -6.54 5.67
CA SER A 45 2.10 -7.68 5.64
C SER A 45 2.72 -8.90 6.34
N ASP A 46 1.93 -9.94 6.50
CA ASP A 46 2.29 -11.23 7.09
C ASP A 46 2.96 -12.19 6.09
N VAL A 47 3.03 -11.82 4.82
CA VAL A 47 3.74 -12.56 3.77
C VAL A 47 5.15 -12.00 3.58
N SER A 48 6.09 -12.84 3.14
CA SER A 48 7.50 -12.44 2.93
C SER A 48 7.72 -11.54 1.69
N GLY A 49 6.68 -10.84 1.23
CA GLY A 49 6.65 -10.12 -0.05
C GLY A 49 6.17 -11.00 -1.21
N ILE A 50 6.43 -10.54 -2.42
CA ILE A 50 6.04 -11.24 -3.65
C ILE A 50 7.03 -12.38 -3.92
N LEU A 51 6.51 -13.56 -4.25
CA LEU A 51 7.28 -14.73 -4.61
C LEU A 51 7.28 -14.92 -6.14
N ASP A 52 8.36 -15.49 -6.67
CA ASP A 52 8.41 -15.93 -8.07
C ASP A 52 7.70 -17.27 -8.27
N GLY A 53 7.61 -17.75 -9.52
CA GLY A 53 7.02 -19.05 -9.84
C GLY A 53 7.76 -20.27 -9.27
N LYS A 54 8.86 -20.07 -8.55
CA LYS A 54 9.62 -21.10 -7.83
C LYS A 54 9.52 -20.94 -6.30
N GLY A 55 8.71 -19.99 -5.82
CA GLY A 55 8.52 -19.71 -4.39
C GLY A 55 9.65 -18.90 -3.75
N GLN A 56 10.55 -18.29 -4.53
CA GLN A 56 11.62 -17.44 -4.00
C GLN A 56 11.17 -15.98 -3.91
N ARG A 57 11.56 -15.29 -2.83
CA ARG A 57 11.22 -13.87 -2.65
C ARG A 57 11.87 -13.00 -3.73
N ILE A 58 11.06 -12.16 -4.35
CA ILE A 58 11.51 -11.10 -5.24
C ILE A 58 11.85 -9.88 -4.37
N ALA A 59 13.13 -9.49 -4.35
CA ALA A 59 13.61 -8.37 -3.53
C ALA A 59 13.16 -6.99 -4.06
N GLU A 60 13.15 -6.84 -5.38
CA GLU A 60 12.79 -5.59 -6.07
C GLU A 60 11.80 -5.86 -7.20
N MET A 61 10.85 -4.94 -7.35
CA MET A 61 9.77 -5.02 -8.32
C MET A 61 9.67 -3.73 -9.12
N THR A 62 9.45 -3.85 -10.44
CA THR A 62 9.04 -2.75 -11.30
C THR A 62 7.59 -2.98 -11.74
N ALA A 63 6.89 -1.93 -12.14
CA ALA A 63 5.50 -2.03 -12.62
C ALA A 63 5.37 -3.04 -13.78
N ALA A 64 6.22 -2.94 -14.80
CA ALA A 64 6.21 -3.85 -15.94
C ALA A 64 6.44 -5.33 -15.55
N LYS A 65 7.31 -5.58 -14.56
CA LYS A 65 7.55 -6.94 -14.06
C LYS A 65 6.35 -7.46 -13.28
N ALA A 66 5.69 -6.62 -12.48
CA ALA A 66 4.49 -6.98 -11.77
C ALA A 66 3.36 -7.36 -12.75
N GLU A 67 3.14 -6.55 -13.79
CA GLU A 67 2.17 -6.83 -14.87
C GLU A 67 2.45 -8.18 -15.54
N GLN A 68 3.71 -8.43 -15.91
CA GLN A 68 4.11 -9.72 -16.49
C GLN A 68 3.79 -10.91 -15.57
N LEU A 69 4.04 -10.78 -14.27
CA LEU A 69 3.78 -11.86 -13.30
C LEU A 69 2.28 -12.11 -13.08
N ILE A 70 1.47 -11.05 -13.18
CA ILE A 70 0.00 -11.14 -13.16
C ILE A 70 -0.49 -11.87 -14.43
N GLU A 71 0.01 -11.50 -15.61
CA GLU A 71 -0.35 -12.16 -16.88
C GLU A 71 0.05 -13.64 -16.90
N GLN A 72 1.16 -13.99 -16.24
CA GLN A 72 1.62 -15.38 -16.08
C GLN A 72 0.83 -16.16 -15.01
N GLY A 73 -0.07 -15.51 -14.26
CA GLY A 73 -0.84 -16.13 -13.18
C GLY A 73 -0.01 -16.50 -11.95
N ILE A 74 1.19 -15.93 -11.81
CA ILE A 74 2.05 -16.13 -10.63
C ILE A 74 1.55 -15.25 -9.48
N ILE A 75 1.10 -14.02 -9.78
CA ILE A 75 0.37 -13.15 -8.86
C ILE A 75 -1.11 -13.27 -9.21
N THR A 76 -1.96 -13.48 -8.20
CA THR A 76 -3.42 -13.66 -8.33
C THR A 76 -4.19 -12.71 -7.44
#